data_AF-Q0C5U9-F1
#
_entry.id   AF-Q0C5U9-F1
#
_cell.length_a   1.000
_cell.length_b   1.000
_cell.length_c   1.000
_cell.angle_alpha   90.00
_cell.angle_beta   90.00
_cell.angle_gamma   90.00
#
_symmetry.space_group_name_H-M   'P 1'
#
loop_
_entity.id
_entity.type
_entity.pdbx_description
1 polymer ?
#
loop_
_entity_poly.entity_id
_entity_poly.type
_entity_poly.pdbx_seq_one_letter_code
_entity_poly.pdbx_strand_id
1 'polypeptide(L)'
;MHRPVDGAFHTATSFDPPFPARRLGEGWPLWILEHRGHELYFASPEEMTHVAGVLGQKVLPDPRVLGAEFGAVNSHWLSRMDKVWLSWKVRQEVVRKLDSAREKARDFP
;
A
#
# COMPACT_ATOMS: atom_id res chain seq x y z
N MET A 1 6.05 -2.79 -2.39
CA MET A 1 4.88 -3.58 -2.82
C MET A 1 5.39 -4.98 -3.08
N HIS A 2 4.76 -6.00 -2.50
CA HIS A 2 5.23 -7.38 -2.51
C HIS A 2 5.37 -7.93 -3.94
N ARG A 3 6.58 -8.36 -4.34
CA ARG A 3 6.86 -8.95 -5.65
C ARG A 3 6.86 -10.47 -5.55
N PRO A 4 6.09 -11.20 -6.37
CA PRO A 4 6.14 -12.66 -6.37
C PRO A 4 7.51 -13.14 -6.87
N VAL A 5 8.12 -14.10 -6.17
CA VAL A 5 9.43 -14.66 -6.53
C VAL A 5 9.35 -16.01 -7.22
N ASP A 6 8.24 -16.73 -7.10
CA ASP A 6 8.07 -18.11 -7.55
C ASP A 6 6.91 -18.30 -8.56
N GLY A 7 6.30 -17.23 -9.06
CA GLY A 7 5.22 -17.33 -10.04
C GLY A 7 4.52 -16.01 -10.37
N ALA A 8 3.34 -16.11 -10.99
CA ALA A 8 2.46 -14.96 -11.17
C ALA A 8 1.87 -14.52 -9.82
N PHE A 9 1.52 -13.24 -9.66
CA PHE A 9 1.05 -12.68 -8.39
C PHE A 9 -0.09 -13.46 -7.72
N HIS A 10 -1.01 -14.03 -8.50
CA HIS A 10 -2.17 -14.77 -7.99
C HIS A 10 -1.90 -16.26 -7.69
N THR A 11 -0.72 -16.77 -8.04
CA THR A 11 -0.30 -18.17 -7.80
C THR A 11 0.98 -18.28 -6.97
N ALA A 12 1.68 -17.17 -6.75
CA ALA A 12 2.94 -17.14 -6.02
C ALA A 12 2.75 -17.49 -4.55
N THR A 13 3.67 -18.30 -4.02
CA THR A 13 3.68 -18.73 -2.62
C THR A 13 4.71 -17.96 -1.81
N SER A 14 5.63 -17.25 -2.47
CA SER A 14 6.65 -16.42 -1.84
C SER A 14 6.71 -15.03 -2.49
N PHE A 15 6.96 -14.02 -1.66
CA PHE A 15 7.04 -12.63 -2.09
C PHE A 15 8.26 -11.92 -1.48
N ASP A 16 8.76 -10.90 -2.18
CA ASP A 16 9.78 -9.98 -1.70
C ASP A 16 9.28 -8.52 -1.75
N PRO A 17 9.12 -7.82 -0.60
CA PRO A 17 9.24 -8.34 0.77
C PRO A 17 8.21 -9.44 1.06
N PRO A 18 8.39 -10.28 2.11
CA PRO A 18 7.47 -11.37 2.41
C PRO A 18 6.06 -10.86 2.68
N PHE A 19 5.06 -11.55 2.11
CA PHE A 19 3.66 -11.36 2.49
C PHE A 19 3.46 -11.91 3.91
N PRO A 20 2.60 -11.31 4.75
CA PRO A 20 2.37 -11.80 6.10
C PRO A 20 1.86 -13.25 6.04
N ALA A 21 2.29 -14.11 6.97
CA ALA A 21 1.86 -15.50 6.95
C ALA A 21 0.33 -15.62 7.06
N ARG A 22 -0.25 -16.50 6.25
CA ARG A 22 -1.68 -16.81 6.34
C ARG A 22 -1.97 -17.44 7.70
N ARG A 23 -2.90 -16.86 8.47
CA ARG A 23 -3.40 -17.48 9.70
C ARG A 23 -4.42 -18.56 9.34
N LEU A 24 -4.20 -19.77 9.82
CA LEU A 24 -5.07 -20.92 9.54
C LEU A 24 -6.50 -20.60 10.03
N GLY A 25 -7.48 -20.63 9.13
CA GLY A 25 -8.88 -20.31 9.44
C GLY A 25 -9.27 -18.82 9.38
N GLU A 26 -8.30 -17.89 9.39
CA GLU A 26 -8.56 -16.44 9.46
C GLU A 26 -8.17 -15.68 8.18
N GLY A 27 -7.43 -16.32 7.26
CA GLY A 27 -7.00 -15.69 6.02
C GLY A 27 -5.69 -14.91 6.17
N TRP A 28 -5.51 -13.86 5.36
CA TRP A 28 -4.32 -13.01 5.41
C TRP A 28 -4.58 -11.84 6.36
N PRO A 29 -3.73 -11.59 7.37
CA PRO A 29 -3.89 -10.42 8.21
C PRO A 29 -3.57 -9.18 7.37
N LEU A 30 -4.60 -8.40 7.06
CA LEU A 30 -4.48 -7.14 6.35
C LEU A 30 -4.85 -6.00 7.30
N TRP A 31 -4.15 -4.88 7.16
CA TRP A 31 -4.57 -3.62 7.74
C TRP A 31 -5.47 -2.88 6.76
N ILE A 32 -6.60 -2.40 7.27
CA ILE A 32 -7.57 -1.64 6.47
C ILE A 32 -7.54 -0.20 6.98
N LEU A 33 -7.22 0.74 6.09
CA LEU A 33 -7.34 2.16 6.36
C LEU A 33 -8.58 2.71 5.68
N GLU A 34 -9.59 3.04 6.47
CA GLU A 34 -10.79 3.71 6.00
C GLU A 34 -10.68 5.24 6.11
N HIS A 35 -11.00 5.93 5.02
CA HIS A 35 -11.08 7.40 5.01
C HIS A 35 -12.10 7.90 3.98
N ARG A 36 -13.09 8.68 4.44
CA ARG A 36 -14.13 9.31 3.59
C ARG A 36 -14.89 8.30 2.70
N GLY A 37 -15.17 7.11 3.22
CA GLY A 37 -15.92 6.07 2.49
C GLY A 37 -15.10 5.30 1.45
N HIS A 38 -13.77 5.43 1.46
CA HIS A 38 -12.86 4.59 0.68
C HIS A 38 -11.88 3.87 1.60
N GLU A 39 -11.24 2.83 1.08
CA GLU A 39 -10.42 1.90 1.84
C GLU A 39 -9.08 1.66 1.14
N LEU A 40 -8.01 1.56 1.92
CA LEU A 40 -6.74 1.01 1.48
C LEU A 40 -6.42 -0.23 2.31
N TYR A 41 -5.96 -1.27 1.61
CA TYR A 41 -5.56 -2.53 2.20
C TYR A 41 -4.04 -2.63 2.17
N PHE A 42 -3.44 -3.00 3.29
CA PHE A 42 -2.00 -3.16 3.42
C PHE A 42 -1.70 -4.55 3.97
N ALA A 43 -0.76 -5.24 3.34
CA ALA A 43 -0.26 -6.51 3.82
C ALA A 43 0.98 -6.33 4.70
N SER A 44 1.62 -5.16 4.73
CA SER A 44 2.73 -4.91 5.63
C SER A 44 2.90 -3.43 6.03
N PRO A 45 3.62 -3.15 7.14
CA PRO A 45 4.00 -1.79 7.53
C PRO A 45 4.91 -1.09 6.50
N GLU A 46 5.69 -1.83 5.73
CA GLU A 46 6.52 -1.30 4.63
C GLU A 46 5.65 -0.77 3.50
N GLU A 47 4.52 -1.43 3.19
CA GLU A 47 3.56 -0.91 2.22
C GLU A 47 2.93 0.40 2.70
N MET A 48 2.55 0.48 3.98
CA MET A 48 2.07 1.72 4.58
C MET A 48 3.11 2.84 4.50
N THR A 49 4.38 2.51 4.78
CA THR A 49 5.51 3.43 4.68
C THR A 49 5.66 3.98 3.27
N HIS A 50 5.62 3.09 2.27
CA HIS A 50 5.74 3.47 0.87
C HIS A 50 4.58 4.38 0.45
N VAL A 51 3.34 4.02 0.79
CA VAL A 51 2.15 4.83 0.44
C VAL A 51 2.18 6.20 1.14
N ALA A 52 2.54 6.26 2.42
CA ALA A 52 2.70 7.51 3.14
C ALA A 52 3.77 8.40 2.48
N GLY A 53 4.91 7.80 2.08
CA GLY A 53 5.99 8.49 1.38
C GLY A 53 5.57 9.08 0.03
N VAL A 54 4.77 8.34 -0.76
CA VAL A 54 4.25 8.83 -2.05
C VAL A 54 3.19 9.93 -1.86
N LEU A 55 2.21 9.71 -0.97
CA LEU A 55 1.13 10.69 -0.73
C LEU A 55 1.62 11.97 -0.06
N GLY A 56 2.68 11.87 0.75
CA GLY A 56 3.30 12.99 1.45
C GLY A 56 4.06 13.97 0.54
N GLN A 57 4.39 13.58 -0.70
CA GLN A 57 5.12 14.47 -1.62
C GLN A 57 4.26 15.66 -2.04
N LYS A 58 4.83 16.87 -1.98
CA LYS A 58 4.14 18.11 -2.37
C LYS A 58 3.61 18.03 -3.80
N VAL A 59 4.46 17.58 -4.72
CA VAL A 59 4.11 17.22 -6.09
C VAL A 59 4.01 15.70 -6.13
N LEU A 60 2.88 15.15 -6.61
CA LEU A 60 2.75 13.70 -6.74
C LEU A 60 3.70 13.19 -7.83
N PRO A 61 4.39 12.06 -7.58
CA PRO A 61 5.19 11.41 -8.61
C PRO A 61 4.27 10.90 -9.73
N ASP A 62 4.78 10.88 -10.96
CA ASP A 62 4.05 10.34 -12.11
C ASP A 62 3.82 8.83 -11.91
N PRO A 63 2.57 8.35 -11.86
CA PRO A 63 2.27 6.92 -11.76
C PRO A 63 2.95 6.07 -12.83
N ARG A 64 3.26 6.64 -14.00
CA ARG A 64 3.98 5.94 -15.08
C ARG A 64 5.42 5.64 -14.72
N VAL A 65 6.09 6.57 -14.04
CA VAL A 65 7.47 6.40 -13.58
C VAL A 65 7.51 5.34 -12.48
N LEU A 66 6.54 5.39 -11.55
CA LEU A 66 6.41 4.39 -10.48
C LEU A 66 6.01 3.01 -11.01
N GLY A 67 5.19 2.97 -12.07
CA GLY A 67 4.69 1.76 -12.71
C GLY A 67 5.67 1.10 -13.67
N ALA A 68 6.68 1.84 -14.16
CA ALA A 68 7.66 1.36 -15.12
C ALA A 68 8.42 0.12 -14.62
N GLU A 69 8.71 0.07 -13.32
CA GLU A 69 9.34 -1.10 -12.68
C GLU A 69 8.46 -2.36 -12.72
N PHE A 70 7.15 -2.19 -12.89
CA PHE A 70 6.15 -3.26 -12.93
C PHE A 70 5.68 -3.58 -14.35
N GLY A 71 6.40 -3.12 -15.37
CA GLY A 71 6.18 -3.47 -16.78
C GLY A 71 4.90 -2.92 -17.42
N ALA A 72 4.11 -2.11 -16.71
CA ALA A 72 2.97 -1.42 -17.31
C ALA A 72 2.70 -0.04 -16.70
N VAL A 73 2.30 0.88 -17.58
CA VAL A 73 2.06 2.30 -17.31
C VAL A 73 1.02 2.54 -16.21
N ASN A 74 0.07 1.62 -16.04
CA ASN A 74 -0.98 1.67 -15.03
C ASN A 74 -0.80 0.61 -13.93
N SER A 75 0.37 -0.01 -13.79
CA SER A 75 0.59 -1.04 -12.77
C SER A 75 0.60 -0.46 -11.36
N HIS A 76 0.96 0.82 -11.19
CA HIS A 76 1.05 1.44 -9.88
C HIS A 76 -0.33 1.82 -9.29
N TRP A 77 -0.53 1.60 -7.99
CA TRP A 77 -1.79 1.85 -7.28
C TRP A 77 -2.26 3.32 -7.38
N LEU A 78 -1.33 4.28 -7.43
CA LEU A 78 -1.65 5.71 -7.56
C LEU A 78 -2.49 6.02 -8.81
N SER A 79 -2.33 5.26 -9.89
CA SER A 79 -3.12 5.42 -11.12
C SER A 79 -4.60 5.04 -10.97
N ARG A 80 -4.92 4.22 -9.96
CA ARG A 80 -6.27 3.71 -9.66
C ARG A 80 -6.90 4.38 -8.45
N MET A 81 -6.21 5.32 -7.83
CA MET A 81 -6.66 5.98 -6.61
C MET A 81 -7.81 6.93 -6.90
N ASP A 82 -8.78 7.00 -5.98
CA ASP A 82 -9.88 7.94 -6.11
C ASP A 82 -9.36 9.39 -6.07
N LYS A 83 -9.86 10.23 -6.98
CA LYS A 83 -9.48 11.64 -7.09
C LYS A 83 -9.79 12.44 -5.82
N VAL A 84 -10.81 12.05 -5.05
CA VAL A 84 -11.14 12.65 -3.75
C VAL A 84 -9.94 12.60 -2.81
N TRP A 85 -9.16 11.52 -2.87
CA TRP A 85 -7.98 11.33 -2.02
C TRP A 85 -6.74 12.06 -2.52
N LEU A 86 -6.70 12.53 -3.76
CA LEU A 86 -5.51 13.18 -4.35
C LEU A 86 -5.34 14.65 -3.96
N SER A 87 -6.37 15.29 -3.40
CA SER A 87 -6.26 16.65 -2.89
C SER A 87 -5.24 16.73 -1.75
N TRP A 88 -4.43 17.79 -1.70
CA TRP A 88 -3.35 17.93 -0.71
C TRP A 88 -3.84 17.75 0.72
N LYS A 89 -4.97 18.39 1.08
CA LYS A 89 -5.56 18.28 2.41
C LYS A 89 -5.87 16.83 2.77
N VAL A 90 -6.52 16.08 1.87
CA VAL A 90 -6.90 14.69 2.11
C VAL A 90 -5.68 13.79 2.17
N ARG A 91 -4.69 13.99 1.28
CA ARG A 91 -3.42 13.26 1.35
C ARG A 91 -2.74 13.42 2.70
N GLN A 92 -2.69 14.63 3.25
CA GLN A 92 -2.10 14.87 4.57
C GLN A 92 -2.90 14.24 5.72
N GLU A 93 -4.23 14.19 5.63
CA GLU A 93 -5.08 13.45 6.58
C GLU A 93 -4.76 11.94 6.54
N VAL A 94 -4.64 11.37 5.35
CA VAL A 94 -4.30 9.96 5.12
C VAL A 94 -2.88 9.63 5.62
N VAL A 95 -1.89 10.46 5.29
CA VAL A 95 -0.50 10.29 5.74
C VAL A 95 -0.42 10.26 7.27
N ARG A 96 -1.09 11.20 7.96
CA ARG A 96 -1.12 11.20 9.44
C ARG A 96 -1.71 9.93 10.02
N LYS A 97 -2.80 9.43 9.43
CA LYS A 97 -3.40 8.15 9.86
C LYS A 97 -2.44 6.98 9.62
N LEU A 98 -1.76 6.96 8.48
CA LEU A 98 -0.76 5.93 8.17
C LEU A 98 0.41 5.96 9.15
N ASP A 99 0.92 7.14 9.49
CA ASP A 99 2.01 7.26 10.47
C ASP A 99 1.59 6.75 11.86
N SER A 100 0.39 7.11 12.34
CA SER A 100 -0.15 6.55 13.60
C SER A 100 -0.40 5.04 13.52
N ALA A 101 -0.80 4.51 12.36
CA ALA A 101 -1.00 3.07 12.17
C ALA A 101 0.33 2.32 12.16
N ARG A 102 1.38 2.90 11.58
CA ARG A 102 2.74 2.34 11.54
C ARG A 102 3.37 2.26 12.93
N GLU A 103 3.18 3.28 13.76
CA GLU A 103 3.61 3.24 15.17
C GLU A 103 2.97 2.06 15.90
N LYS A 104 1.65 1.88 15.75
CA LYS A 104 0.94 0.75 16.36
C LYS A 104 1.35 -0.60 15.79
N ALA A 105 1.61 -0.69 14.48
CA ALA A 105 2.01 -1.94 13.83
C ALA A 105 3.40 -2.40 14.28
N ARG A 106 4.26 -1.47 14.72
CA ARG A 106 5.57 -1.77 15.29
C ARG A 106 5.49 -2.44 16.67
N ASP A 107 4.37 -2.23 17.37
CA ASP A 107 4.06 -2.83 18.67
C ASP A 107 3.24 -4.14 18.55
N PHE A 108 2.88 -4.55 17.33
CA PHE A 108 2.23 -5.84 17.07
C PHE A 108 3.31 -6.93 16.85
N PRO A 109 3.30 -8.01 17.66
CA PRO A 109 4.31 -9.08 17.60
C PRO A 109 4.21 -9.95 16.35
#